data_AF-A0AAV5SUL8-F1
#
_entry.id   AF-A0AAV5SUL8-F1
#
_cell.length_a   1.000
_cell.length_b   1.000
_cell.length_c   1.000
_cell.angle_alpha   90.00
_cell.angle_beta   90.00
_cell.angle_gamma   90.00
#
_symmetry.space_group_name_H-M   'P 1'
#
loop_
_entity.id
_entity.type
_entity.pdbx_description
1 polymer ?
#
loop_
_entity_poly.entity_id
_entity_poly.type
_entity_poly.pdbx_seq_one_letter_code
_entity_poly.pdbx_strand_id
1 'polypeptide(L)'
;GIELVGPPPIMGLLSAIFGDGGAKARAQGAEALAKAKYEAAMTQAERDKEHSDAMILQQRDAANKMEHVFHEKAAAEKIAHEEKMRLEREKSDLLKEAADANLRVIQESHERQRILMKESEEKRIEIEKNARDTEFRQREENEQKREIERTEAREREERSQREMTKAINEANREVVEMKDKTHDKITQLVMDNQKSKEELMKENNKIIADKDAANAAKLDQLTTNYQSQVREAQESAKQREDALHLERKAVDEKYRKEMENMSKMSKEERDKMTDDYHKRMKEKDEELSRNHREKDAKMDELHKNHLEDQRKAHEEINKLQEIRKEEVERLHRENEKNLREHNAKQEEMLNKMLEQSESKNAQLLYQSAQMNQLIGMHMQEQAEFLRISSCREELAPLKELKSSLLDNATKSCELWYAHEEAIRSEDQNRDLDDIKNQIRNNSKAMKNALNDIWRTIDECGSLRDQKQQWKGALQMIDVNHATPYDKAVRRTINGRDTPMERFHKLEDQCEKLKTAIQDLPDMIIESLQSLMSRNAQATITFIPADIQGVTKAITAPKQDGKIESIDGENGKEAVIEEP
;
A
#
# COMPACT_ATOMS: atom_id res chain seq x y z
N GLY A 1 31.34 67.92 -54.95
CA GLY A 1 31.01 69.06 -55.82
C GLY A 1 31.35 70.32 -55.08
N ILE A 2 31.98 71.27 -55.79
CA ILE A 2 32.47 72.59 -55.32
C ILE A 2 33.75 72.46 -54.48
N GLU A 3 34.89 73.11 -54.72
CA GLU A 3 35.50 73.85 -55.84
C GLU A 3 37.02 73.81 -55.55
N LEU A 4 37.83 73.36 -56.51
CA LEU A 4 39.30 73.44 -56.49
C LEU A 4 39.71 74.80 -57.05
N VAL A 5 40.21 75.70 -56.21
CA VAL A 5 40.87 76.94 -56.67
C VAL A 5 42.37 76.71 -56.62
N GLY A 6 42.96 76.51 -57.80
CA GLY A 6 44.40 76.42 -57.99
C GLY A 6 45.11 77.77 -57.76
N PRO A 7 46.43 77.76 -57.53
CA PRO A 7 47.21 78.98 -57.37
C PRO A 7 47.42 79.64 -58.75
N PRO A 8 47.48 80.99 -58.84
CA PRO A 8 47.76 81.64 -60.10
C PRO A 8 49.25 81.58 -60.46
N PRO A 9 49.59 81.64 -61.76
CA PRO A 9 50.95 81.48 -62.25
C PRO A 9 51.78 82.76 -62.09
N ILE A 10 53.06 82.54 -61.80
CA ILE A 10 54.13 83.53 -61.89
C ILE A 10 54.38 83.82 -63.38
N MET A 11 54.03 85.02 -63.86
CA MET A 11 54.49 85.54 -65.16
C MET A 11 54.69 87.06 -65.07
N GLY A 12 55.96 87.45 -65.18
CA GLY A 12 56.40 88.57 -66.01
C GLY A 12 56.07 89.99 -65.56
N LEU A 13 57.06 90.68 -64.99
CA LEU A 13 57.42 92.06 -65.35
C LEU A 13 58.77 92.44 -64.73
N LEU A 14 59.85 91.94 -65.35
CA LEU A 14 61.09 92.71 -65.44
C LEU A 14 60.90 93.71 -66.57
N SER A 15 60.89 95.00 -66.28
CA SER A 15 61.63 96.03 -67.04
C SER A 15 61.45 97.43 -66.48
N ALA A 16 62.61 98.04 -66.20
CA ALA A 16 62.92 99.46 -66.24
C ALA A 16 62.20 100.41 -65.27
N ILE A 17 62.98 100.96 -64.33
CA ILE A 17 63.34 102.39 -64.33
C ILE A 17 64.66 102.52 -63.53
N PHE A 18 65.68 103.00 -64.22
CA PHE A 18 66.91 103.54 -63.63
C PHE A 18 66.54 104.70 -62.71
N GLY A 19 67.08 104.71 -61.50
CA GLY A 19 66.91 105.82 -60.57
C GLY A 19 67.73 105.60 -59.31
N ASP A 20 68.92 106.18 -59.30
CA ASP A 20 69.77 106.35 -58.13
C ASP A 20 68.96 106.91 -56.94
N GLY A 21 68.90 106.15 -55.85
CA GLY A 21 68.17 106.57 -54.64
C GLY A 21 67.56 105.44 -53.80
N GLY A 22 68.14 104.23 -53.80
CA GLY A 22 67.44 103.04 -53.28
C GLY A 22 67.88 102.47 -51.93
N ALA A 23 68.92 103.01 -51.28
CA ALA A 23 69.49 102.37 -50.08
C ALA A 23 68.65 102.58 -48.80
N LYS A 24 67.92 103.70 -48.68
CA LYS A 24 67.04 103.97 -47.52
C LYS A 24 65.62 103.38 -47.66
N ALA A 25 65.09 103.26 -48.88
CA ALA A 25 63.76 102.69 -49.12
C ALA A 25 63.73 101.15 -49.01
N ARG A 26 64.83 100.45 -49.35
CA ARG A 26 64.93 98.98 -49.18
C ARG A 26 65.09 98.57 -47.70
N ALA A 27 65.74 99.39 -46.87
CA ALA A 27 65.86 99.13 -45.44
C ALA A 27 64.50 99.31 -44.72
N GLN A 28 63.76 100.38 -45.03
CA GLN A 28 62.43 100.63 -44.45
C GLN A 28 61.37 99.63 -44.94
N GLY A 29 61.44 99.19 -46.21
CA GLY A 29 60.58 98.13 -46.73
C GLY A 29 60.87 96.74 -46.14
N ALA A 30 62.14 96.42 -45.88
CA ALA A 30 62.54 95.18 -45.23
C ALA A 30 62.16 95.16 -43.74
N GLU A 31 62.27 96.29 -43.04
CA GLU A 31 61.85 96.44 -41.64
C GLU A 31 60.32 96.36 -41.49
N ALA A 32 59.56 96.96 -42.41
CA ALA A 32 58.10 96.83 -42.44
C ALA A 32 57.63 95.39 -42.77
N LEU A 33 58.32 94.71 -43.69
CA LEU A 33 58.02 93.30 -44.02
C LEU A 33 58.39 92.35 -42.87
N ALA A 34 59.48 92.61 -42.16
CA ALA A 34 59.88 91.85 -40.98
C ALA A 34 58.89 92.03 -39.83
N LYS A 35 58.41 93.27 -39.62
CA LYS A 35 57.38 93.56 -38.63
C LYS A 35 56.04 92.89 -38.96
N ALA A 36 55.61 92.94 -40.22
CA ALA A 36 54.39 92.26 -40.68
C ALA A 36 54.48 90.73 -40.57
N LYS A 37 55.65 90.12 -40.85
CA LYS A 37 55.88 88.69 -40.65
C LYS A 37 55.89 88.30 -39.17
N TYR A 38 56.44 89.17 -38.30
CA TYR A 38 56.43 88.95 -36.86
C TYR A 38 55.01 89.06 -36.28
N GLU A 39 54.23 90.06 -36.71
CA GLU A 39 52.81 90.19 -36.33
C GLU A 39 51.98 88.99 -36.85
N ALA A 40 52.20 88.55 -38.10
CA ALA A 40 51.52 87.37 -38.64
C ALA A 40 51.90 86.08 -37.87
N ALA A 41 53.17 85.90 -37.52
CA ALA A 41 53.64 84.77 -36.72
C ALA A 41 53.07 84.79 -35.30
N MET A 42 52.93 85.97 -34.68
CA MET A 42 52.28 86.12 -33.38
C MET A 42 50.79 85.78 -33.46
N THR A 43 50.06 86.27 -34.47
CA THR A 43 48.65 85.89 -34.66
C THR A 43 48.46 84.41 -34.99
N GLN A 44 49.40 83.78 -35.70
CA GLN A 44 49.36 82.34 -35.97
C GLN A 44 49.63 81.55 -34.69
N ALA A 45 50.63 81.94 -33.89
CA ALA A 45 50.91 81.33 -32.60
C ALA A 45 49.75 81.49 -31.60
N GLU A 46 49.04 82.63 -31.62
CA GLU A 46 47.82 82.83 -30.83
C GLU A 46 46.70 81.89 -31.26
N ARG A 47 46.46 81.71 -32.57
CA ARG A 47 45.47 80.74 -33.07
C ARG A 47 45.85 79.29 -32.76
N ASP A 48 47.13 78.93 -32.89
CA ASP A 48 47.61 77.58 -32.60
C ASP A 48 47.50 77.29 -31.09
N LYS A 49 47.72 78.29 -30.24
CA LYS A 49 47.50 78.20 -28.80
C LYS A 49 46.02 78.06 -28.47
N GLU A 50 45.13 78.86 -29.07
CA GLU A 50 43.68 78.74 -28.88
C GLU A 50 43.15 77.37 -29.34
N HIS A 51 43.66 76.84 -30.45
CA HIS A 51 43.31 75.51 -30.94
C HIS A 51 43.84 74.40 -30.01
N SER A 52 45.04 74.56 -29.47
CA SER A 52 45.60 73.64 -28.47
C SER A 52 44.77 73.66 -27.18
N ASP A 53 44.42 74.84 -26.69
CA ASP A 53 43.61 75.01 -25.48
C ASP A 53 42.19 74.43 -25.68
N ALA A 54 41.58 74.61 -26.85
CA ALA A 54 40.29 74.00 -27.21
C ALA A 54 40.37 72.47 -27.27
N MET A 55 41.45 71.91 -27.80
CA MET A 55 41.68 70.46 -27.85
C MET A 55 41.85 69.86 -26.44
N ILE A 56 42.61 70.54 -25.58
CA ILE A 56 42.78 70.15 -24.17
C ILE A 56 41.44 70.18 -23.44
N LEU A 57 40.61 71.20 -23.69
CA LEU A 57 39.27 71.30 -23.09
C LEU A 57 38.37 70.14 -23.56
N GLN A 58 38.41 69.81 -24.86
CA GLN A 58 37.64 68.70 -25.43
C GLN A 58 38.09 67.34 -24.88
N GLN A 59 39.40 67.13 -24.70
CA GLN A 59 39.93 65.92 -24.07
C GLN A 59 39.50 65.80 -22.61
N ARG A 60 39.49 66.91 -21.86
CA ARG A 60 38.98 66.96 -20.48
C ARG A 60 37.49 66.62 -20.41
N ASP A 61 36.67 67.18 -21.27
CA ASP A 61 35.23 66.90 -21.32
C ASP A 61 34.95 65.44 -21.73
N ALA A 62 35.74 64.88 -22.64
CA ALA A 62 35.64 63.46 -23.01
C ALA A 62 36.04 62.54 -21.84
N ALA A 63 37.11 62.89 -21.10
CA ALA A 63 37.54 62.15 -19.91
C ALA A 63 36.47 62.19 -18.80
N ASN A 64 35.92 63.37 -18.51
CA ASN A 64 34.85 63.54 -17.52
C ASN A 64 33.58 62.74 -17.89
N LYS A 65 33.22 62.71 -19.18
CA LYS A 65 32.08 61.89 -19.66
C LYS A 65 32.34 60.39 -19.51
N MET A 66 33.56 59.92 -19.80
CA MET A 66 33.90 58.52 -19.57
C MET A 66 33.87 58.17 -18.08
N GLU A 67 34.40 59.03 -17.22
CA GLU A 67 34.39 58.83 -15.76
C GLU A 67 32.94 58.76 -15.22
N HIS A 68 32.04 59.62 -15.71
CA HIS A 68 30.62 59.55 -15.38
C HIS A 68 29.98 58.21 -15.80
N VAL A 69 30.26 57.74 -17.02
CA VAL A 69 29.74 56.45 -17.52
C VAL A 69 30.29 55.27 -16.72
N PHE A 70 31.56 55.32 -16.30
CA PHE A 70 32.13 54.30 -15.42
C PHE A 70 31.45 54.29 -14.05
N HIS A 71 31.18 55.45 -13.46
CA HIS A 71 30.47 55.54 -12.20
C HIS A 71 29.02 55.07 -12.29
N GLU A 72 28.29 55.42 -13.36
CA GLU A 72 26.93 54.94 -13.60
C GLU A 72 26.91 53.42 -13.81
N LYS A 73 27.87 52.88 -14.56
CA LYS A 73 28.00 51.43 -14.75
C LYS A 73 28.30 50.70 -13.44
N ALA A 74 29.23 51.22 -12.63
CA ALA A 74 29.55 50.65 -11.33
C ALA A 74 28.35 50.71 -10.36
N ALA A 75 27.57 51.80 -10.40
CA ALA A 75 26.34 51.92 -9.63
C ALA A 75 25.27 50.91 -10.08
N ALA A 76 25.09 50.72 -11.39
CA ALA A 76 24.16 49.75 -11.95
C ALA A 76 24.57 48.29 -11.60
N GLU A 77 25.86 47.97 -11.69
CA GLU A 77 26.38 46.65 -11.29
C GLU A 77 26.19 46.39 -9.79
N LYS A 78 26.36 47.42 -8.94
CA LYS A 78 26.09 47.31 -7.51
C LYS A 78 24.62 47.02 -7.22
N ILE A 79 23.70 47.72 -7.88
CA ILE A 79 22.25 47.50 -7.74
C ILE A 79 21.88 46.08 -8.19
N ALA A 80 22.40 45.64 -9.35
CA ALA A 80 22.15 44.30 -9.86
C ALA A 80 22.68 43.20 -8.92
N HIS A 81 23.85 43.42 -8.29
CA HIS A 81 24.40 42.51 -7.30
C HIS A 81 23.55 42.47 -6.01
N GLU A 82 23.09 43.62 -5.52
CA GLU A 82 22.20 43.71 -4.34
C GLU A 82 20.86 43.00 -4.60
N GLU A 83 20.26 43.19 -5.79
CA GLU A 83 19.04 42.50 -6.21
C GLU A 83 19.24 40.99 -6.31
N LYS A 84 20.37 40.53 -6.87
CA LYS A 84 20.71 39.10 -6.93
C LYS A 84 20.81 38.49 -5.53
N MET A 85 21.49 39.16 -4.60
CA MET A 85 21.60 38.69 -3.21
C MET A 85 20.25 38.69 -2.49
N ARG A 86 19.36 39.63 -2.81
CA ARG A 86 17.99 39.66 -2.30
C ARG A 86 17.19 38.45 -2.77
N LEU A 87 17.24 38.15 -4.07
CA LEU A 87 16.56 37.00 -4.67
C LEU A 87 17.11 35.66 -4.16
N GLU A 88 18.43 35.56 -3.94
CA GLU A 88 19.03 34.36 -3.34
C GLU A 88 18.56 34.13 -1.90
N ARG A 89 18.40 35.20 -1.11
CA ARG A 89 17.83 35.11 0.25
C ARG A 89 16.37 34.69 0.22
N GLU A 90 15.54 35.33 -0.62
CA GLU A 90 14.13 34.94 -0.78
C GLU A 90 13.98 33.49 -1.23
N LYS A 91 14.82 33.02 -2.16
CA LYS A 91 14.85 31.60 -2.56
C LYS A 91 15.22 30.68 -1.40
N SER A 92 16.22 31.06 -0.60
CA SER A 92 16.63 30.28 0.58
C SER A 92 15.52 30.22 1.63
N ASP A 93 14.83 31.32 1.86
CA ASP A 93 13.73 31.39 2.83
C ASP A 93 12.54 30.53 2.39
N LEU A 94 12.17 30.58 1.10
CA LEU A 94 11.14 29.72 0.52
C LEU A 94 11.49 28.23 0.61
N LEU A 95 12.76 27.87 0.36
CA LEU A 95 13.22 26.48 0.51
C LEU A 95 13.14 26.02 1.97
N LYS A 96 13.47 26.89 2.92
CA LYS A 96 13.38 26.61 4.35
C LYS A 96 11.93 26.44 4.79
N GLU A 97 11.03 27.32 4.34
CA GLU A 97 9.59 27.22 4.62
C GLU A 97 8.97 25.95 4.03
N ALA A 98 9.37 25.57 2.80
CA ALA A 98 8.95 24.31 2.19
C ALA A 98 9.45 23.07 2.96
N ALA A 99 10.70 23.11 3.44
CA ALA A 99 11.25 22.04 4.28
C ALA A 99 10.52 21.91 5.63
N ASP A 100 10.22 23.04 6.28
CA ASP A 100 9.47 23.08 7.53
C ASP A 100 8.02 22.61 7.34
N ALA A 101 7.37 22.96 6.23
CA ALA A 101 6.03 22.48 5.89
C ALA A 101 6.03 20.95 5.69
N ASN A 102 7.01 20.40 4.97
CA ASN A 102 7.16 18.96 4.80
C ASN A 102 7.39 18.24 6.15
N LEU A 103 8.21 18.80 7.03
CA LEU A 103 8.42 18.26 8.37
C LEU A 103 7.13 18.23 9.20
N ARG A 104 6.29 19.28 9.12
CA ARG A 104 4.98 19.28 9.79
C ARG A 104 4.05 18.20 9.26
N VAL A 105 3.99 18.02 7.94
CA VAL A 105 3.15 16.96 7.33
C VAL A 105 3.61 15.57 7.78
N ILE A 106 4.93 15.33 7.85
CA ILE A 106 5.49 14.07 8.35
C ILE A 106 5.14 13.86 9.83
N GLN A 107 5.27 14.90 10.66
CA GLN A 107 4.91 14.84 12.08
C GLN A 107 3.41 14.56 12.28
N GLU A 108 2.54 15.26 11.56
CA GLU A 108 1.09 15.03 11.59
C GLU A 108 0.72 13.60 11.12
N SER A 109 1.41 13.09 10.10
CA SER A 109 1.23 11.71 9.64
C SER A 109 1.61 10.70 10.72
N HIS A 110 2.75 10.89 11.39
CA HIS A 110 3.16 10.03 12.50
C HIS A 110 2.21 10.11 13.69
N GLU A 111 1.70 11.30 14.03
CA GLU A 111 0.74 11.49 15.11
C GLU A 111 -0.58 10.75 14.80
N ARG A 112 -1.09 10.89 13.57
CA ARG A 112 -2.28 10.13 13.11
C ARG A 112 -2.07 8.63 13.17
N GLN A 113 -0.88 8.15 12.79
CA GLN A 113 -0.54 6.73 12.85
C GLN A 113 -0.52 6.21 14.29
N ARG A 114 0.00 6.99 15.24
CA ARG A 114 -0.05 6.65 16.68
C ARG A 114 -1.48 6.60 17.21
N ILE A 115 -2.33 7.55 16.82
CA ILE A 115 -3.75 7.56 17.22
C ILE A 115 -4.45 6.31 16.68
N LEU A 116 -4.28 6.00 15.40
CA LEU A 116 -4.83 4.77 14.79
C LEU A 116 -4.35 3.49 15.50
N MET A 117 -3.07 3.42 15.88
CA MET A 117 -2.58 2.27 16.64
C MET A 117 -3.25 2.18 18.01
N LYS A 118 -3.40 3.30 18.75
CA LYS A 118 -4.11 3.32 20.02
C LYS A 118 -5.57 2.89 19.88
N GLU A 119 -6.29 3.41 18.89
CA GLU A 119 -7.68 3.03 18.62
C GLU A 119 -7.79 1.54 18.27
N SER A 120 -6.81 0.99 17.54
CA SER A 120 -6.79 -0.45 17.22
C SER A 120 -6.52 -1.31 18.45
N GLU A 121 -5.65 -0.86 19.35
CA GLU A 121 -5.35 -1.53 20.62
C GLU A 121 -6.56 -1.49 21.56
N GLU A 122 -7.26 -0.35 21.65
CA GLU A 122 -8.48 -0.20 22.41
C GLU A 122 -9.60 -1.12 21.89
N LYS A 123 -9.80 -1.18 20.57
CA LYS A 123 -10.75 -2.13 19.96
C LYS A 123 -10.38 -3.58 20.24
N ARG A 124 -9.10 -3.92 20.22
CA ARG A 124 -8.63 -5.27 20.56
C ARG A 124 -8.94 -5.60 22.02
N ILE A 125 -8.68 -4.69 22.95
CA ILE A 125 -8.99 -4.85 24.38
C ILE A 125 -10.50 -5.02 24.57
N GLU A 126 -11.33 -4.25 23.86
CA GLU A 126 -12.79 -4.34 23.93
C GLU A 126 -13.30 -5.69 23.40
N ILE A 127 -12.76 -6.17 22.28
CA ILE A 127 -13.08 -7.52 21.75
C ILE A 127 -12.67 -8.60 22.74
N GLU A 128 -11.48 -8.51 23.35
CA GLU A 128 -11.02 -9.47 24.34
C GLU A 128 -11.90 -9.46 25.59
N LYS A 129 -12.33 -8.29 26.04
CA LYS A 129 -13.28 -8.15 27.16
C LYS A 129 -14.62 -8.79 26.82
N ASN A 130 -15.18 -8.49 25.64
CA ASN A 130 -16.44 -9.07 25.19
C ASN A 130 -16.34 -10.60 25.08
N ALA A 131 -15.22 -11.13 24.59
CA ALA A 131 -14.97 -12.57 24.53
C ALA A 131 -14.96 -13.20 25.94
N ARG A 132 -14.26 -12.59 26.90
CA ARG A 132 -14.25 -13.04 28.30
C ARG A 132 -15.64 -12.99 28.93
N ASP A 133 -16.41 -11.93 28.68
CA ASP A 133 -17.78 -11.80 29.18
C ASP A 133 -18.73 -12.84 28.56
N THR A 134 -18.52 -13.22 27.30
CA THR A 134 -19.28 -14.31 26.67
C THR A 134 -18.88 -15.68 27.21
N GLU A 135 -17.59 -15.94 27.44
CA GLU A 135 -17.12 -17.18 28.08
C GLU A 135 -17.67 -17.30 29.52
N PHE A 136 -17.70 -16.19 30.26
CA PHE A 136 -18.24 -16.16 31.61
C PHE A 136 -19.73 -16.49 31.61
N ARG A 137 -20.53 -15.84 30.75
CA ARG A 137 -21.95 -16.16 30.58
C ARG A 137 -22.19 -17.62 30.20
N GLN A 138 -21.41 -18.16 29.27
CA GLN A 138 -21.50 -19.58 28.90
C GLN A 138 -21.14 -20.51 30.06
N ARG A 139 -20.18 -20.14 30.91
CA ARG A 139 -19.85 -20.93 32.11
C ARG A 139 -20.99 -20.92 33.12
N GLU A 140 -21.59 -19.75 33.37
CA GLU A 140 -22.77 -19.63 34.24
C GLU A 140 -23.96 -20.43 33.71
N GLU A 141 -24.29 -20.31 32.41
CA GLU A 141 -25.36 -21.10 31.78
C GLU A 141 -25.10 -22.60 31.87
N ASN A 142 -23.85 -23.05 31.66
CA ASN A 142 -23.46 -24.46 31.80
C ASN A 142 -23.48 -24.93 33.25
N GLU A 143 -23.21 -24.06 34.22
CA GLU A 143 -23.32 -24.37 35.65
C GLU A 143 -24.77 -24.47 36.09
N GLN A 144 -25.62 -23.51 35.69
CA GLN A 144 -27.07 -23.58 35.91
C GLN A 144 -27.68 -24.83 35.29
N LYS A 145 -27.28 -25.19 34.06
CA LYS A 145 -27.75 -26.42 33.41
C LYS A 145 -27.35 -27.68 34.19
N ARG A 146 -26.11 -27.73 34.70
CA ARG A 146 -25.65 -28.83 35.57
C ARG A 146 -26.40 -28.87 36.90
N GLU A 147 -26.77 -27.71 37.44
CA GLU A 147 -27.56 -27.63 38.67
C GLU A 147 -29.00 -28.13 38.45
N ILE A 148 -29.65 -27.73 37.35
CA ILE A 148 -30.96 -28.24 36.94
C ILE A 148 -30.91 -29.75 36.72
N GLU A 149 -29.88 -30.27 36.07
CA GLU A 149 -29.74 -31.72 35.86
C GLU A 149 -29.56 -32.48 37.19
N ARG A 150 -28.83 -31.90 38.16
CA ARG A 150 -28.70 -32.46 39.51
C ARG A 150 -30.00 -32.43 40.29
N THR A 151 -30.79 -31.35 40.18
CA THR A 151 -32.08 -31.25 40.88
C THR A 151 -33.10 -32.20 40.25
N GLU A 152 -33.18 -32.28 38.92
CA GLU A 152 -34.03 -33.25 38.23
C GLU A 152 -33.65 -34.70 38.57
N ALA A 153 -32.36 -35.02 38.65
CA ALA A 153 -31.91 -36.36 39.05
C ALA A 153 -32.35 -36.69 40.49
N ARG A 154 -32.19 -35.74 41.43
CA ARG A 154 -32.67 -35.90 42.81
C ARG A 154 -34.19 -36.06 42.86
N GLU A 155 -34.94 -35.27 42.09
CA GLU A 155 -36.39 -35.39 42.03
C GLU A 155 -36.86 -36.73 41.45
N ARG A 156 -36.19 -37.25 40.42
CA ARG A 156 -36.48 -38.59 39.87
C ARG A 156 -36.21 -39.67 40.91
N GLU A 157 -35.10 -39.56 41.64
CA GLU A 157 -34.75 -40.50 42.70
C GLU A 157 -35.75 -40.43 43.87
N GLU A 158 -36.13 -39.22 44.31
CA GLU A 158 -37.16 -39.04 45.34
C GLU A 158 -38.53 -39.57 44.89
N ARG A 159 -38.93 -39.35 43.64
CA ARG A 159 -40.19 -39.91 43.10
C ARG A 159 -40.15 -41.44 43.11
N SER A 160 -39.06 -42.03 42.66
CA SER A 160 -38.85 -43.48 42.69
C SER A 160 -38.89 -44.03 44.12
N GLN A 161 -38.22 -43.37 45.08
CA GLN A 161 -38.27 -43.76 46.49
C GLN A 161 -39.68 -43.64 47.08
N ARG A 162 -40.44 -42.59 46.72
CA ARG A 162 -41.83 -42.41 47.17
C ARG A 162 -42.74 -43.50 46.59
N GLU A 163 -42.57 -43.86 45.32
CA GLU A 163 -43.30 -44.94 44.67
C GLU A 163 -42.97 -46.30 45.30
N MET A 164 -41.69 -46.58 45.55
CA MET A 164 -41.26 -47.78 46.25
C MET A 164 -41.84 -47.85 47.67
N THR A 165 -41.84 -46.73 48.40
CA THR A 165 -42.43 -46.65 49.74
C THR A 165 -43.94 -46.88 49.71
N LYS A 166 -44.65 -46.33 48.72
CA LYS A 166 -46.09 -46.59 48.51
C LYS A 166 -46.35 -48.07 48.24
N ALA A 167 -45.57 -48.70 47.36
CA ALA A 167 -45.69 -50.11 47.06
C ALA A 167 -45.44 -51.00 48.30
N ILE A 168 -44.43 -50.66 49.12
CA ILE A 168 -44.17 -51.36 50.40
C ILE A 168 -45.35 -51.19 51.36
N ASN A 169 -45.90 -49.99 51.49
CA ASN A 169 -47.04 -49.73 52.37
C ASN A 169 -48.31 -50.45 51.91
N GLU A 170 -48.54 -50.53 50.60
CA GLU A 170 -49.65 -51.28 50.02
C GLU A 170 -49.49 -52.79 50.23
N ALA A 171 -48.30 -53.34 49.98
CA ALA A 171 -47.99 -54.74 50.29
C ALA A 171 -48.16 -55.06 51.78
N ASN A 172 -47.70 -54.17 52.67
CA ASN A 172 -47.90 -54.33 54.12
C ASN A 172 -49.38 -54.32 54.50
N ARG A 173 -50.19 -53.46 53.87
CA ARG A 173 -51.63 -53.42 54.08
C ARG A 173 -52.29 -54.73 53.66
N GLU A 174 -51.94 -55.26 52.50
CA GLU A 174 -52.44 -56.56 52.02
C GLU A 174 -52.08 -57.71 52.98
N VAL A 175 -50.85 -57.70 53.51
CA VAL A 175 -50.39 -58.69 54.50
C VAL A 175 -51.21 -58.58 55.79
N VAL A 176 -51.51 -57.38 56.28
CA VAL A 176 -52.37 -57.18 57.46
C VAL A 176 -53.79 -57.68 57.17
N GLU A 177 -54.37 -57.34 56.02
CA GLU A 177 -55.71 -57.82 55.65
C GLU A 177 -55.77 -59.36 55.53
N MET A 178 -54.72 -59.99 55.01
CA MET A 178 -54.60 -61.46 54.98
C MET A 178 -54.46 -62.06 56.38
N LYS A 179 -53.67 -61.42 57.25
CA LYS A 179 -53.54 -61.83 58.65
C LYS A 179 -54.89 -61.79 59.36
N ASP A 180 -55.65 -60.72 59.20
CA ASP A 180 -56.94 -60.55 59.86
C ASP A 180 -57.96 -61.58 59.34
N LYS A 181 -58.05 -61.78 58.01
CA LYS A 181 -58.88 -62.85 57.42
C LYS A 181 -58.50 -64.24 57.91
N THR A 182 -57.20 -64.49 58.15
CA THR A 182 -56.72 -65.77 58.69
C THR A 182 -57.07 -65.90 60.17
N HIS A 183 -56.94 -64.82 60.94
CA HIS A 183 -57.31 -64.78 62.35
C HIS A 183 -58.82 -65.02 62.55
N ASP A 184 -59.66 -64.42 61.71
CA ASP A 184 -61.11 -64.63 61.71
C ASP A 184 -61.46 -66.09 61.41
N LYS A 185 -60.82 -66.70 60.41
CA LYS A 185 -60.99 -68.13 60.10
C LYS A 185 -60.55 -69.04 61.24
N ILE A 186 -59.42 -68.74 61.88
CA ILE A 186 -58.95 -69.51 63.04
C ILE A 186 -59.94 -69.37 64.20
N THR A 187 -60.44 -68.16 64.45
CA THR A 187 -61.42 -67.91 65.50
C THR A 187 -62.72 -68.67 65.24
N GLN A 188 -63.21 -68.66 64.00
CA GLN A 188 -64.38 -69.44 63.61
C GLN A 188 -64.16 -70.94 63.82
N LEU A 189 -63.00 -71.47 63.40
CA LEU A 189 -62.67 -72.88 63.63
C LEU A 189 -62.60 -73.23 65.13
N VAL A 190 -62.10 -72.33 65.97
CA VAL A 190 -62.08 -72.52 67.43
C VAL A 190 -63.50 -72.54 67.99
N MET A 191 -64.38 -71.64 67.55
CA MET A 191 -65.78 -71.60 67.97
C MET A 191 -66.54 -72.84 67.52
N ASP A 192 -66.36 -73.28 66.27
CA ASP A 192 -66.99 -74.48 65.73
C ASP A 192 -66.53 -75.74 66.49
N ASN A 193 -65.24 -75.81 66.84
CA ASN A 193 -64.68 -76.90 67.64
C ASN A 193 -65.21 -76.90 69.08
N GLN A 194 -65.35 -75.72 69.71
CA GLN A 194 -66.00 -75.59 71.03
C GLN A 194 -67.45 -76.07 71.00
N LYS A 195 -68.20 -75.68 69.96
CA LYS A 195 -69.59 -76.12 69.79
C LYS A 195 -69.69 -77.64 69.60
N SER A 196 -68.84 -78.22 68.76
CA SER A 196 -68.76 -79.68 68.57
C SER A 196 -68.37 -80.40 69.87
N LYS A 197 -67.45 -79.85 70.65
CA LYS A 197 -67.06 -80.38 71.96
C LYS A 197 -68.21 -80.31 72.97
N GLU A 198 -69.00 -79.24 72.98
CA GLU A 198 -70.20 -79.13 73.83
C GLU A 198 -71.29 -80.13 73.43
N GLU A 199 -71.50 -80.34 72.14
CA GLU A 199 -72.43 -81.33 71.60
C GLU A 199 -71.98 -82.76 71.99
N LEU A 200 -70.70 -83.07 71.85
CA LEU A 200 -70.11 -84.34 72.32
C LEU A 200 -70.25 -84.52 73.84
N MET A 201 -70.04 -83.47 74.63
CA MET A 201 -70.23 -83.52 76.08
C MET A 201 -71.69 -83.77 76.47
N LYS A 202 -72.65 -83.13 75.77
CA LYS A 202 -74.08 -83.37 75.97
C LYS A 202 -74.49 -84.79 75.61
N GLU A 203 -73.97 -85.32 74.51
CA GLU A 203 -74.23 -86.69 74.07
C GLU A 203 -73.63 -87.72 75.05
N ASN A 204 -72.41 -87.47 75.52
CA ASN A 204 -71.75 -88.34 76.50
C ASN A 204 -72.47 -88.32 77.87
N ASN A 205 -72.96 -87.17 78.31
CA ASN A 205 -73.79 -87.06 79.52
C ASN A 205 -75.12 -87.79 79.38
N LYS A 206 -75.73 -87.77 78.19
CA LYS A 206 -76.95 -88.54 77.91
C LYS A 206 -76.69 -90.05 77.98
N ILE A 207 -75.57 -90.51 77.42
CA ILE A 207 -75.15 -91.92 77.51
C ILE A 207 -74.93 -92.32 78.98
N ILE A 208 -74.32 -91.47 79.80
CA ILE A 208 -74.12 -91.75 81.24
C ILE A 208 -75.46 -91.83 81.98
N ALA A 209 -76.39 -90.90 81.72
CA ALA A 209 -77.72 -90.92 82.32
C ALA A 209 -78.55 -92.16 81.91
N ASP A 210 -78.47 -92.57 80.64
CA ASP A 210 -79.12 -93.80 80.14
C ASP A 210 -78.49 -95.06 80.77
N LYS A 211 -77.19 -95.03 81.08
CA LYS A 211 -76.47 -96.11 81.77
C LYS A 211 -76.84 -96.21 83.25
N ASP A 212 -77.07 -95.08 83.92
CA ASP A 212 -77.52 -95.04 85.32
C ASP A 212 -78.99 -95.49 85.45
N ALA A 213 -79.85 -95.14 84.49
CA ALA A 213 -81.23 -95.64 84.42
C ALA A 213 -81.27 -97.16 84.19
N ALA A 214 -80.39 -97.70 83.33
CA ALA A 214 -80.27 -99.13 83.11
C ALA A 214 -79.71 -99.89 84.34
N ASN A 215 -78.80 -99.28 85.11
CA ASN A 215 -78.29 -99.87 86.35
C ASN A 215 -79.31 -99.82 87.51
N ALA A 216 -80.14 -98.77 87.60
CA ALA A 216 -81.23 -98.69 88.57
C ALA A 216 -82.29 -99.78 88.35
N ALA A 217 -82.69 -100.01 87.09
CA ALA A 217 -83.63 -101.08 86.73
C ALA A 217 -83.09 -102.49 87.03
N LYS A 218 -81.76 -102.68 86.92
CA LYS A 218 -81.09 -103.96 87.22
C LYS A 218 -81.00 -104.26 88.71
N LEU A 219 -80.96 -103.23 89.57
CA LEU A 219 -80.95 -103.35 91.04
C LEU A 219 -82.34 -103.63 91.62
N ASP A 220 -83.40 -103.07 91.04
CA ASP A 220 -84.79 -103.42 91.40
C ASP A 220 -85.11 -104.89 91.10
N GLN A 221 -84.70 -105.39 89.92
CA GLN A 221 -84.90 -106.78 89.52
C GLN A 221 -84.15 -107.81 90.41
N LEU A 222 -83.01 -107.42 90.99
CA LEU A 222 -82.24 -108.26 91.92
C LEU A 222 -82.84 -108.27 93.34
N THR A 223 -83.59 -107.24 93.71
CA THR A 223 -84.20 -107.12 95.05
C THR A 223 -85.54 -107.86 95.11
N THR A 224 -86.33 -107.86 94.04
CA THR A 224 -87.62 -108.60 93.97
C THR A 224 -87.43 -110.12 93.84
N ASN A 225 -86.33 -110.59 93.24
CA ASN A 225 -86.06 -112.03 93.06
C ASN A 225 -85.49 -112.73 94.30
N TYR A 226 -84.98 -111.99 95.29
CA TYR A 226 -84.41 -112.58 96.51
C TYR A 226 -85.45 -112.88 97.62
N GLN A 227 -86.65 -112.29 97.55
CA GLN A 227 -87.72 -112.49 98.56
C GLN A 227 -88.73 -113.61 98.23
N SER A 228 -88.68 -114.24 97.05
CA SER A 228 -89.70 -115.21 96.61
C SER A 228 -89.20 -116.61 96.23
N GLN A 229 -87.93 -116.95 96.48
CA GLN A 229 -87.35 -118.26 96.11
C GLN A 229 -86.43 -118.88 97.16
N VAL A 230 -86.94 -119.08 98.38
CA VAL A 230 -86.55 -120.23 99.20
C VAL A 230 -87.82 -120.81 99.84
N ARG A 231 -88.08 -122.08 99.52
CA ARG A 231 -89.28 -122.90 99.81
C ARG A 231 -90.48 -122.61 98.94
N GLU A 232 -91.00 -123.57 98.18
CA GLU A 232 -90.68 -124.98 98.00
C GLU A 232 -91.38 -125.27 96.66
N ALA A 233 -90.65 -125.73 95.64
CA ALA A 233 -90.38 -127.15 95.49
C ALA A 233 -91.67 -127.96 95.66
N GLN A 234 -91.97 -128.68 94.58
CA GLN A 234 -92.99 -129.71 94.48
C GLN A 234 -94.43 -129.18 94.37
N GLU A 235 -95.23 -129.64 93.41
CA GLU A 235 -95.17 -130.97 92.86
C GLU A 235 -95.93 -131.04 91.54
N SER A 236 -95.30 -131.74 90.59
CA SER A 236 -95.89 -132.38 89.41
C SER A 236 -97.32 -131.97 89.07
N ALA A 237 -97.48 -131.18 88.02
CA ALA A 237 -97.77 -131.76 86.70
C ALA A 237 -99.07 -132.56 86.66
N LYS A 238 -100.14 -131.94 86.13
CA LYS A 238 -100.67 -132.35 84.83
C LYS A 238 -101.81 -131.47 84.31
N GLN A 239 -101.75 -131.25 83.00
CA GLN A 239 -102.83 -130.98 82.05
C GLN A 239 -103.41 -129.57 82.08
N ARG A 240 -103.54 -128.85 80.96
CA ARG A 240 -103.59 -129.19 79.52
C ARG A 240 -103.15 -127.92 78.77
N GLU A 241 -102.28 -128.00 77.77
CA GLU A 241 -102.68 -128.25 76.37
C GLU A 241 -103.83 -127.31 75.96
N ASP A 242 -103.45 -126.15 75.39
CA ASP A 242 -104.12 -125.43 74.29
C ASP A 242 -104.00 -123.90 74.44
N ALA A 243 -103.02 -123.32 73.73
CA ALA A 243 -103.03 -121.99 73.11
C ALA A 243 -101.60 -121.64 72.63
N LEU A 244 -101.09 -122.36 71.63
CA LEU A 244 -101.07 -121.91 70.24
C LEU A 244 -100.22 -120.63 69.98
N HIS A 245 -98.97 -120.85 69.57
CA HIS A 245 -98.55 -120.65 68.18
C HIS A 245 -98.76 -119.29 67.47
N LEU A 246 -98.76 -118.14 68.14
CA LEU A 246 -99.06 -116.87 67.44
C LEU A 246 -98.34 -115.60 67.94
N GLU A 247 -97.01 -115.60 68.09
CA GLU A 247 -96.29 -114.33 68.29
C GLU A 247 -94.79 -114.34 67.93
N ARG A 248 -94.43 -114.93 66.79
CA ARG A 248 -93.03 -114.95 66.33
C ARG A 248 -92.80 -114.56 64.87
N LYS A 249 -93.72 -113.79 64.29
CA LYS A 249 -93.62 -113.31 62.89
C LYS A 249 -93.97 -111.83 62.66
N ALA A 250 -94.22 -111.03 63.70
CA ALA A 250 -94.63 -109.63 63.57
C ALA A 250 -93.57 -108.59 63.95
N VAL A 251 -92.39 -108.99 64.47
CA VAL A 251 -91.37 -108.06 64.98
C VAL A 251 -90.19 -107.84 64.01
N ASP A 252 -89.91 -108.79 63.09
CA ASP A 252 -88.73 -108.71 62.22
C ASP A 252 -88.91 -107.86 60.93
N GLU A 253 -90.14 -107.53 60.52
CA GLU A 253 -90.39 -106.77 59.28
C GLU A 253 -90.38 -105.23 59.49
N LYS A 254 -90.64 -104.75 60.72
CA LYS A 254 -90.71 -103.31 61.03
C LYS A 254 -89.33 -102.68 61.19
N TYR A 255 -88.38 -103.43 61.76
CA TYR A 255 -86.99 -102.98 61.97
C TYR A 255 -86.20 -102.84 60.66
N ARG A 256 -86.57 -103.60 59.61
CA ARG A 256 -85.89 -103.55 58.31
C ARG A 256 -86.27 -102.32 57.47
N LYS A 257 -87.54 -101.86 57.55
CA LYS A 257 -88.03 -100.72 56.75
C LYS A 257 -87.61 -99.35 57.29
N GLU A 258 -87.38 -99.20 58.60
CA GLU A 258 -86.93 -97.92 59.18
C GLU A 258 -85.45 -97.61 58.90
N MET A 259 -84.56 -98.61 58.90
CA MET A 259 -83.13 -98.43 58.61
C MET A 259 -82.86 -98.09 57.13
N GLU A 260 -83.66 -98.63 56.20
CA GLU A 260 -83.50 -98.42 54.76
C GLU A 260 -83.93 -96.99 54.35
N ASN A 261 -84.93 -96.41 55.02
CA ASN A 261 -85.37 -95.02 54.78
C ASN A 261 -84.39 -93.97 55.33
N MET A 262 -83.81 -94.18 56.52
CA MET A 262 -82.77 -93.29 57.08
C MET A 262 -81.50 -93.29 56.21
N SER A 263 -81.14 -94.45 55.65
CA SER A 263 -79.98 -94.57 54.75
C SER A 263 -80.18 -93.84 53.42
N LYS A 264 -81.40 -93.87 52.84
CA LYS A 264 -81.73 -93.12 51.62
C LYS A 264 -81.70 -91.61 51.84
N MET A 265 -82.31 -91.11 52.92
CA MET A 265 -82.32 -89.68 53.25
C MET A 265 -80.90 -89.12 53.46
N SER A 266 -80.04 -89.85 54.17
CA SER A 266 -78.64 -89.42 54.40
C SER A 266 -77.81 -89.38 53.11
N LYS A 267 -78.06 -90.29 52.17
CA LYS A 267 -77.39 -90.29 50.86
C LYS A 267 -77.85 -89.10 50.00
N GLU A 268 -79.16 -88.85 49.93
CA GLU A 268 -79.72 -87.71 49.21
C GLU A 268 -79.24 -86.34 49.75
N GLU A 269 -79.08 -86.22 51.07
CA GLU A 269 -78.58 -85.00 51.71
C GLU A 269 -77.08 -84.78 51.48
N ARG A 270 -76.30 -85.86 51.46
CA ARG A 270 -74.86 -85.82 51.15
C ARG A 270 -74.60 -85.50 49.68
N ASP A 271 -75.41 -86.05 48.77
CA ASP A 271 -75.32 -85.78 47.33
C ASP A 271 -75.69 -84.30 47.04
N LYS A 272 -76.75 -83.76 47.69
CA LYS A 272 -77.09 -82.32 47.59
C LYS A 272 -75.99 -81.39 48.10
N MET A 273 -75.39 -81.69 49.26
CA MET A 273 -74.26 -80.89 49.80
C MET A 273 -73.05 -80.91 48.87
N THR A 274 -72.80 -82.05 48.22
CA THR A 274 -71.69 -82.21 47.28
C THR A 274 -71.96 -81.42 45.99
N ASP A 275 -73.19 -81.45 45.47
CA ASP A 275 -73.59 -80.68 44.30
C ASP A 275 -73.56 -79.16 44.57
N ASP A 276 -74.03 -78.71 45.73
CA ASP A 276 -73.97 -77.30 46.14
C ASP A 276 -72.52 -76.80 46.31
N TYR A 277 -71.62 -77.64 46.82
CA TYR A 277 -70.20 -77.30 46.94
C TYR A 277 -69.54 -77.14 45.56
N HIS A 278 -69.76 -78.09 44.65
CA HIS A 278 -69.25 -77.99 43.27
C HIS A 278 -69.82 -76.78 42.53
N LYS A 279 -71.10 -76.46 42.75
CA LYS A 279 -71.72 -75.27 42.18
C LYS A 279 -71.06 -73.98 42.67
N ARG A 280 -70.83 -73.83 43.98
CA ARG A 280 -70.10 -72.66 44.53
C ARG A 280 -68.67 -72.56 44.04
N MET A 281 -67.96 -73.68 43.91
CA MET A 281 -66.59 -73.68 43.38
C MET A 281 -66.58 -73.20 41.93
N LYS A 282 -67.50 -73.71 41.11
CA LYS A 282 -67.64 -73.27 39.71
C LYS A 282 -68.00 -71.78 39.61
N GLU A 283 -68.93 -71.30 40.43
CA GLU A 283 -69.30 -69.87 40.47
C GLU A 283 -68.11 -68.98 40.87
N LYS A 284 -67.30 -69.40 41.86
CA LYS A 284 -66.08 -68.67 42.25
C LYS A 284 -64.99 -68.70 41.19
N ASP A 285 -64.79 -69.83 40.52
CA ASP A 285 -63.81 -69.95 39.44
C ASP A 285 -64.22 -69.08 38.24
N GLU A 286 -65.51 -69.01 37.93
CA GLU A 286 -66.05 -68.11 36.90
C GLU A 286 -65.89 -66.62 37.31
N GLU A 287 -66.11 -66.29 38.58
CA GLU A 287 -65.90 -64.93 39.11
C GLU A 287 -64.43 -64.51 39.08
N LEU A 288 -63.51 -65.39 39.49
CA LEU A 288 -62.07 -65.16 39.40
C LEU A 288 -61.62 -65.00 37.93
N SER A 289 -62.19 -65.81 37.02
CA SER A 289 -61.89 -65.71 35.60
C SER A 289 -62.39 -64.38 35.00
N ARG A 290 -63.57 -63.88 35.41
CA ARG A 290 -64.06 -62.56 35.00
C ARG A 290 -63.18 -61.44 35.55
N ASN A 291 -62.85 -61.48 36.84
CA ASN A 291 -61.96 -60.49 37.46
C ASN A 291 -60.57 -60.45 36.81
N HIS A 292 -60.01 -61.60 36.42
CA HIS A 292 -58.75 -61.64 35.69
C HIS A 292 -58.88 -60.96 34.31
N ARG A 293 -59.91 -61.30 33.53
CA ARG A 293 -60.14 -60.67 32.23
C ARG A 293 -60.38 -59.16 32.33
N GLU A 294 -61.07 -58.70 33.37
CA GLU A 294 -61.27 -57.27 33.62
C GLU A 294 -59.96 -56.56 34.00
N LYS A 295 -59.08 -57.21 34.78
CA LYS A 295 -57.76 -56.66 35.08
C LYS A 295 -56.88 -56.60 33.85
N ASP A 296 -56.87 -57.66 33.04
CA ASP A 296 -56.09 -57.72 31.79
C ASP A 296 -56.59 -56.63 30.81
N ALA A 297 -57.91 -56.47 30.66
CA ALA A 297 -58.49 -55.41 29.84
C ALA A 297 -58.12 -53.99 30.33
N LYS A 298 -58.10 -53.76 31.66
CA LYS A 298 -57.66 -52.48 32.24
C LYS A 298 -56.16 -52.24 32.03
N MET A 299 -55.33 -53.27 32.12
CA MET A 299 -53.90 -53.18 31.84
C MET A 299 -53.64 -52.87 30.36
N ASP A 300 -54.36 -53.51 29.46
CA ASP A 300 -54.28 -53.23 28.03
C ASP A 300 -54.71 -51.80 27.69
N GLU A 301 -55.78 -51.29 28.33
CA GLU A 301 -56.22 -49.92 28.18
C GLU A 301 -55.20 -48.91 28.72
N LEU A 302 -54.59 -49.18 29.88
CA LEU A 302 -53.50 -48.36 30.44
C LEU A 302 -52.26 -48.36 29.54
N HIS A 303 -51.85 -49.52 29.01
CA HIS A 303 -50.73 -49.61 28.07
C HIS A 303 -51.03 -48.84 26.78
N LYS A 304 -52.25 -48.94 26.26
CA LYS A 304 -52.67 -48.19 25.08
C LYS A 304 -52.60 -46.68 25.31
N ASN A 305 -53.11 -46.20 26.43
CA ASN A 305 -53.06 -44.78 26.78
C ASN A 305 -51.61 -44.29 26.97
N HIS A 306 -50.77 -45.09 27.64
CA HIS A 306 -49.36 -44.76 27.82
C HIS A 306 -48.60 -44.66 26.49
N LEU A 307 -48.85 -45.58 25.55
CA LEU A 307 -48.26 -45.53 24.21
C LEU A 307 -48.75 -44.31 23.42
N GLU A 308 -50.01 -43.91 23.58
CA GLU A 308 -50.55 -42.72 22.94
C GLU A 308 -49.94 -41.43 23.50
N ASP A 309 -49.72 -41.37 24.82
CA ASP A 309 -49.03 -40.25 25.47
C ASP A 309 -47.56 -40.16 25.05
N GLN A 310 -46.85 -41.29 24.98
CA GLN A 310 -45.48 -41.33 24.44
C GLN A 310 -45.44 -40.85 23.00
N ARG A 311 -46.41 -41.27 22.17
CA ARG A 311 -46.50 -40.83 20.77
C ARG A 311 -46.72 -39.32 20.67
N LYS A 312 -47.63 -38.75 21.47
CA LYS A 312 -47.88 -37.30 21.51
C LYS A 312 -46.63 -36.53 21.95
N ALA A 313 -45.93 -37.01 22.98
CA ALA A 313 -44.67 -36.41 23.43
C ALA A 313 -43.59 -36.43 22.34
N HIS A 314 -43.46 -37.53 21.58
CA HIS A 314 -42.55 -37.61 20.44
C HIS A 314 -42.94 -36.66 19.30
N GLU A 315 -44.23 -36.53 19.00
CA GLU A 315 -44.72 -35.58 17.99
C GLU A 315 -44.46 -34.11 18.40
N GLU A 316 -44.59 -33.78 19.69
CA GLU A 316 -44.22 -32.45 20.21
C GLU A 316 -42.72 -32.18 20.16
N ILE A 317 -41.87 -33.17 20.50
CA ILE A 317 -40.42 -33.05 20.38
C ILE A 317 -40.02 -32.79 18.93
N ASN A 318 -40.62 -33.51 17.97
CA ASN A 318 -40.34 -33.31 16.55
C ASN A 318 -40.75 -31.91 16.08
N LYS A 319 -41.92 -31.41 16.48
CA LYS A 319 -42.34 -30.02 16.17
C LYS A 319 -41.36 -29.00 16.74
N LEU A 320 -40.90 -29.18 17.97
CA LEU A 320 -39.90 -28.28 18.59
C LEU A 320 -38.55 -28.33 17.87
N GLN A 321 -38.14 -29.51 17.39
CA GLN A 321 -36.93 -29.66 16.59
C GLN A 321 -37.05 -28.97 15.23
N GLU A 322 -38.19 -29.08 14.55
CA GLU A 322 -38.45 -28.38 13.29
C GLU A 322 -38.41 -26.86 13.48
N ILE A 323 -39.08 -26.31 14.50
CA ILE A 323 -39.05 -24.87 14.81
C ILE A 323 -37.61 -24.41 15.10
N ARG A 324 -36.84 -25.17 15.90
CA ARG A 324 -35.43 -24.86 16.16
C ARG A 324 -34.59 -24.88 14.90
N LYS A 325 -34.82 -25.85 14.00
CA LYS A 325 -34.11 -25.96 12.73
C LYS A 325 -34.38 -24.75 11.85
N GLU A 326 -35.65 -24.35 11.72
CA GLU A 326 -36.04 -23.16 10.95
C GLU A 326 -35.42 -21.88 11.51
N GLU A 327 -35.36 -21.74 12.84
CA GLU A 327 -34.75 -20.57 13.48
C GLU A 327 -33.22 -20.53 13.28
N VAL A 328 -32.55 -21.69 13.37
CA VAL A 328 -31.12 -21.80 13.07
C VAL A 328 -30.84 -21.44 11.60
N GLU A 329 -31.66 -21.92 10.66
CA GLU A 329 -31.55 -21.55 9.24
C GLU A 329 -31.83 -20.06 8.98
N ARG A 330 -32.72 -19.44 9.77
CA ARG A 330 -32.97 -17.99 9.71
C ARG A 330 -31.74 -17.21 10.18
N LEU A 331 -31.17 -17.57 11.34
CA LEU A 331 -29.97 -16.95 11.90
C LEU A 331 -28.75 -17.13 10.99
N HIS A 332 -28.59 -18.29 10.36
CA HIS A 332 -27.54 -18.51 9.38
C HIS A 332 -27.67 -17.58 8.16
N ARG A 333 -28.88 -17.44 7.61
CA ARG A 333 -29.13 -16.51 6.49
C ARG A 333 -28.86 -15.05 6.88
N GLU A 334 -29.25 -14.66 8.10
CA GLU A 334 -28.99 -13.32 8.63
C GLU A 334 -27.49 -13.06 8.83
N ASN A 335 -26.76 -14.02 9.41
CA ASN A 335 -25.31 -13.94 9.58
C ASN A 335 -24.56 -13.90 8.25
N GLU A 336 -24.95 -14.71 7.26
CA GLU A 336 -24.36 -14.64 5.91
C GLU A 336 -24.58 -13.28 5.26
N LYS A 337 -25.78 -12.72 5.42
CA LYS A 337 -26.08 -11.38 4.90
C LYS A 337 -25.21 -10.32 5.58
N ASN A 338 -25.12 -10.35 6.91
CA ASN A 338 -24.29 -9.41 7.68
C ASN A 338 -22.81 -9.54 7.31
N LEU A 339 -22.31 -10.76 7.10
CA LEU A 339 -20.93 -11.00 6.68
C LEU A 339 -20.66 -10.46 5.27
N ARG A 340 -21.59 -10.65 4.33
CA ARG A 340 -21.49 -10.08 2.97
C ARG A 340 -21.50 -8.55 3.00
N GLU A 341 -22.36 -7.93 3.80
CA GLU A 341 -22.40 -6.48 3.96
C GLU A 341 -21.13 -5.93 4.60
N HIS A 342 -20.58 -6.62 5.61
CA HIS A 342 -19.29 -6.24 6.22
C HIS A 342 -18.15 -6.33 5.20
N ASN A 343 -18.06 -7.44 4.45
CA ASN A 343 -17.03 -7.63 3.44
C ASN A 343 -17.14 -6.58 2.32
N ALA A 344 -18.34 -6.28 1.85
CA ALA A 344 -18.55 -5.25 0.82
C ALA A 344 -18.09 -3.85 1.29
N LYS A 345 -18.38 -3.47 2.55
CA LYS A 345 -17.88 -2.21 3.13
C LYS A 345 -16.36 -2.20 3.27
N GLN A 346 -15.77 -3.33 3.66
CA GLN A 346 -14.32 -3.45 3.80
C GLN A 346 -13.64 -3.35 2.43
N GLU A 347 -14.19 -3.97 1.40
CA GLU A 347 -13.71 -3.89 0.01
C GLU A 347 -13.84 -2.47 -0.54
N GLU A 348 -14.97 -1.79 -0.31
CA GLU A 348 -15.16 -0.38 -0.70
C GLU A 348 -14.12 0.54 -0.04
N MET A 349 -13.86 0.35 1.26
CA MET A 349 -12.83 1.10 1.98
C MET A 349 -11.43 0.83 1.42
N LEU A 350 -11.11 -0.42 1.10
CA LEU A 350 -9.82 -0.81 0.55
C LEU A 350 -9.60 -0.20 -0.84
N ASN A 351 -10.62 -0.23 -1.69
CA ASN A 351 -10.59 0.40 -3.02
C ASN A 351 -10.41 1.92 -2.92
N LYS A 352 -11.10 2.60 -1.99
CA LYS A 352 -10.88 4.04 -1.76
C LYS A 352 -9.46 4.36 -1.31
N MET A 353 -8.86 3.53 -0.44
CA MET A 353 -7.46 3.71 -0.04
C MET A 353 -6.49 3.46 -1.21
N LEU A 354 -6.78 2.48 -2.07
CA LEU A 354 -5.99 2.19 -3.26
C LEU A 354 -6.05 3.36 -4.25
N GLU A 355 -7.24 3.86 -4.59
CA GLU A 355 -7.42 5.03 -5.47
C GLU A 355 -6.68 6.26 -4.95
N GLN A 356 -6.74 6.52 -3.64
CA GLN A 356 -5.99 7.62 -3.01
C GLN A 356 -4.47 7.41 -3.10
N SER A 357 -3.99 6.17 -2.96
CA SER A 357 -2.57 5.84 -3.08
C SER A 357 -2.09 6.00 -4.52
N GLU A 358 -2.84 5.49 -5.50
CA GLU A 358 -2.53 5.60 -6.92
C GLU A 358 -2.51 7.07 -7.37
N SER A 359 -3.49 7.87 -6.95
CA SER A 359 -3.53 9.30 -7.23
C SER A 359 -2.30 10.04 -6.67
N LYS A 360 -1.90 9.74 -5.43
CA LYS A 360 -0.69 10.35 -4.83
C LYS A 360 0.58 9.91 -5.55
N ASN A 361 0.70 8.64 -5.91
CA ASN A 361 1.85 8.13 -6.65
C ASN A 361 1.96 8.76 -8.04
N ALA A 362 0.84 8.91 -8.75
CA ALA A 362 0.81 9.61 -10.03
C ALA A 362 1.28 11.07 -9.92
N GLN A 363 0.87 11.77 -8.85
CA GLN A 363 1.29 13.15 -8.59
C GLN A 363 2.79 13.24 -8.30
N LEU A 364 3.35 12.30 -7.51
CA LEU A 364 4.78 12.23 -7.22
C LEU A 364 5.60 11.94 -8.49
N LEU A 365 5.15 11.03 -9.34
CA LEU A 365 5.80 10.74 -10.62
C LEU A 365 5.80 11.97 -11.54
N TYR A 366 4.69 12.70 -11.59
CA TYR A 366 4.59 13.94 -12.37
C TYR A 366 5.57 15.01 -11.86
N GLN A 367 5.65 15.21 -10.53
CA GLN A 367 6.62 16.13 -9.92
C GLN A 367 8.07 15.71 -10.20
N SER A 368 8.37 14.41 -10.12
CA SER A 368 9.70 13.89 -10.44
C SER A 368 10.08 14.13 -11.91
N ALA A 369 9.14 13.91 -12.84
CA ALA A 369 9.37 14.19 -14.26
C ALA A 369 9.66 15.68 -14.53
N GLN A 370 8.88 16.58 -13.90
CA GLN A 370 9.13 18.02 -14.00
C GLN A 370 10.51 18.41 -13.44
N MET A 371 10.90 17.85 -12.29
CA MET A 371 12.20 18.14 -11.67
C MET A 371 13.36 17.63 -12.55
N ASN A 372 13.25 16.44 -13.12
CA ASN A 372 14.25 15.90 -14.04
C ASN A 372 14.39 16.76 -15.31
N GLN A 373 13.28 17.28 -15.84
CA GLN A 373 13.32 18.21 -16.97
C GLN A 373 14.07 19.51 -16.60
N LEU A 374 13.80 20.08 -15.43
CA LEU A 374 14.49 21.26 -14.92
C LEU A 374 15.99 21.03 -14.71
N ILE A 375 16.36 19.88 -14.13
CA ILE A 375 17.77 19.49 -13.95
C ILE A 375 18.46 19.37 -15.31
N GLY A 376 17.82 18.72 -16.29
CA GLY A 376 18.35 18.61 -17.65
C GLY A 376 18.60 19.97 -18.31
N MET A 377 17.65 20.90 -18.19
CA MET A 377 17.81 22.27 -18.70
C MET A 377 18.96 23.00 -17.99
N HIS A 378 19.06 22.89 -16.66
CA HIS A 378 20.11 23.56 -15.91
C HIS A 378 21.52 23.02 -16.22
N MET A 379 21.65 21.71 -16.40
CA MET A 379 22.92 21.10 -16.83
C MET A 379 23.33 21.59 -18.22
N GLN A 380 22.37 21.76 -19.14
CA GLN A 380 22.64 22.29 -20.47
C GLN A 380 23.09 23.76 -20.41
N GLU A 381 22.46 24.60 -19.59
CA GLU A 381 22.86 25.99 -19.35
C GLU A 381 24.26 26.09 -18.72
N GLN A 382 24.57 25.25 -17.74
CA GLN A 382 25.91 25.21 -17.12
C GLN A 382 26.99 24.79 -18.13
N ALA A 383 26.72 23.78 -18.95
CA ALA A 383 27.65 23.35 -20.00
C ALA A 383 27.88 24.46 -21.05
N GLU A 384 26.81 25.14 -21.47
CA GLU A 384 26.89 26.31 -22.36
C GLU A 384 27.75 27.42 -21.73
N PHE A 385 27.50 27.76 -20.47
CA PHE A 385 28.24 28.81 -19.75
C PHE A 385 29.74 28.51 -19.65
N LEU A 386 30.10 27.32 -19.18
CA LEU A 386 31.50 26.89 -19.05
C LEU A 386 32.22 26.93 -20.40
N ARG A 387 31.55 26.47 -21.45
CA ARG A 387 32.11 26.48 -22.79
C ARG A 387 32.28 27.90 -23.33
N ILE A 388 31.28 28.78 -23.20
CA ILE A 388 31.40 30.17 -23.62
C ILE A 388 32.56 30.86 -22.88
N SER A 389 32.72 30.60 -21.58
CA SER A 389 33.82 31.15 -20.79
C SER A 389 35.18 30.69 -21.32
N SER A 390 35.35 29.38 -21.51
CA SER A 390 36.59 28.80 -22.05
C SER A 390 36.90 29.30 -23.47
N CYS A 391 35.90 29.37 -24.35
CA CYS A 391 36.08 29.94 -25.69
C CYS A 391 36.46 31.43 -25.62
N ARG A 392 35.91 32.22 -24.70
CA ARG A 392 36.28 33.64 -24.55
C ARG A 392 37.73 33.80 -24.11
N GLU A 393 38.20 32.97 -23.19
CA GLU A 393 39.60 32.95 -22.75
C GLU A 393 40.55 32.57 -23.89
N GLU A 394 40.23 31.52 -24.65
CA GLU A 394 41.05 31.09 -25.80
C GLU A 394 41.08 32.15 -26.94
N LEU A 395 40.00 32.91 -27.13
CA LEU A 395 39.88 33.90 -28.19
C LEU A 395 40.40 35.30 -27.81
N ALA A 396 40.63 35.58 -26.52
CA ALA A 396 41.08 36.89 -26.07
C ALA A 396 42.42 37.33 -26.70
N PRO A 397 43.46 36.48 -26.77
CA PRO A 397 44.73 36.83 -27.41
C PRO A 397 44.58 37.17 -28.89
N LEU A 398 43.67 36.49 -29.60
CA LEU A 398 43.40 36.75 -31.02
C LEU A 398 42.77 38.12 -31.26
N LYS A 399 41.87 38.57 -30.38
CA LYS A 399 41.29 39.92 -30.47
C LYS A 399 42.35 41.00 -30.26
N GLU A 400 43.23 40.81 -29.28
CA GLU A 400 44.32 41.73 -28.99
C GLU A 400 45.31 41.82 -30.16
N LEU A 401 45.70 40.68 -30.73
CA LEU A 401 46.60 40.64 -31.88
C LEU A 401 45.98 41.25 -33.15
N LYS A 402 44.69 41.01 -33.44
CA LYS A 402 43.96 41.67 -34.55
C LYS A 402 43.96 43.18 -34.38
N SER A 403 43.69 43.67 -33.16
CA SER A 403 43.70 45.10 -32.83
C SER A 403 45.10 45.70 -33.01
N SER A 404 46.15 45.03 -32.51
CA SER A 404 47.54 45.47 -32.66
C SER A 404 47.98 45.51 -34.13
N LEU A 405 47.58 44.51 -34.93
CA LEU A 405 47.86 44.49 -36.37
C LEU A 405 47.21 45.68 -37.09
N LEU A 406 45.95 46.00 -36.75
CA LEU A 406 45.23 47.14 -37.33
C LEU A 406 45.83 48.49 -36.91
N ASP A 407 46.22 48.63 -35.65
CA ASP A 407 46.89 49.82 -35.12
C ASP A 407 48.24 50.07 -35.82
N ASN A 408 49.05 49.01 -35.98
CA ASN A 408 50.31 49.10 -36.73
C ASN A 408 50.09 49.49 -38.19
N ALA A 409 49.11 48.89 -38.87
CA ALA A 409 48.74 49.24 -40.24
C ALA A 409 48.35 50.71 -40.36
N THR A 410 47.49 51.19 -39.44
CA THR A 410 47.01 52.58 -39.40
C THR A 410 48.16 53.56 -39.17
N LYS A 411 48.98 53.34 -38.14
CA LYS A 411 50.18 54.16 -37.86
C LYS A 411 51.15 54.19 -39.04
N SER A 412 51.31 53.08 -39.74
CA SER A 412 52.19 53.05 -40.91
C SER A 412 51.63 53.85 -42.07
N CYS A 413 50.31 53.87 -42.29
CA CYS A 413 49.71 54.69 -43.34
C CYS A 413 49.74 56.18 -42.94
N GLU A 414 49.50 56.51 -41.66
CA GLU A 414 49.66 57.87 -41.12
C GLU A 414 51.08 58.41 -41.29
N LEU A 415 52.10 57.60 -41.03
CA LEU A 415 53.51 57.98 -41.25
C LEU A 415 53.80 58.24 -42.74
N TRP A 416 53.19 57.50 -43.65
CA TRP A 416 53.29 57.78 -45.08
C TRP A 416 52.64 59.11 -45.45
N TYR A 417 51.43 59.36 -44.96
CA TYR A 417 50.71 60.62 -45.20
C TYR A 417 51.44 61.84 -44.62
N ALA A 418 51.93 61.75 -43.39
CA ALA A 418 52.52 62.89 -42.67
C ALA A 418 53.91 63.29 -43.21
N HIS A 419 54.64 62.36 -43.80
CA HIS A 419 56.03 62.57 -44.21
C HIS A 419 56.28 62.38 -45.71
N GLU A 420 55.21 62.32 -46.50
CA GLU A 420 55.28 62.15 -47.95
C GLU A 420 56.21 63.19 -48.61
N GLU A 421 56.09 64.46 -48.22
CA GLU A 421 56.83 65.57 -48.81
C GLU A 421 58.31 65.62 -48.36
N ALA A 422 58.58 65.24 -47.11
CA ALA A 422 59.94 65.13 -46.56
C ALA A 422 60.71 63.94 -47.15
N ILE A 423 60.01 62.82 -47.40
CA ILE A 423 60.61 61.64 -48.04
C ILE A 423 60.86 61.89 -49.54
N ARG A 424 60.06 62.76 -50.19
CA ARG A 424 60.20 63.17 -51.59
C ARG A 424 61.40 64.08 -51.87
N SER A 425 61.88 64.87 -50.90
CA SER A 425 62.85 65.95 -51.17
C SER A 425 64.32 65.53 -51.22
N GLU A 426 64.67 64.25 -50.95
CA GLU A 426 66.06 63.72 -50.91
C GLU A 426 67.07 64.49 -50.04
N ASP A 427 66.63 65.52 -49.29
CA ASP A 427 67.48 66.23 -48.33
C ASP A 427 67.87 65.27 -47.20
N GLN A 428 69.18 64.99 -47.09
CA GLN A 428 69.76 64.10 -46.07
C GLN A 428 69.66 64.73 -44.67
N ASN A 429 68.46 64.69 -44.09
CA ASN A 429 68.22 65.05 -42.69
C ASN A 429 68.11 63.78 -41.84
N ARG A 430 68.73 63.81 -40.65
CA ARG A 430 68.69 62.72 -39.65
C ARG A 430 67.27 62.24 -39.33
N ASP A 431 66.32 63.17 -39.29
CA ASP A 431 64.90 62.90 -39.01
C ASP A 431 64.25 61.98 -40.06
N LEU A 432 64.76 61.99 -41.30
CA LEU A 432 64.25 61.16 -42.39
C LEU A 432 64.66 59.68 -42.22
N ASP A 433 65.86 59.43 -41.71
CA ASP A 433 66.33 58.07 -41.43
C ASP A 433 65.56 57.45 -40.26
N ASP A 434 65.18 58.25 -39.26
CA ASP A 434 64.34 57.81 -38.16
C ASP A 434 62.92 57.44 -38.63
N ILE A 435 62.31 58.23 -39.51
CA ILE A 435 61.00 57.92 -40.12
C ILE A 435 61.08 56.65 -40.98
N LYS A 436 62.11 56.51 -41.82
CA LYS A 436 62.33 55.29 -42.62
C LYS A 436 62.50 54.06 -41.71
N ASN A 437 63.22 54.19 -40.60
CA ASN A 437 63.37 53.12 -39.63
C ASN A 437 62.05 52.78 -38.92
N GLN A 438 61.21 53.77 -38.59
CA GLN A 438 59.88 53.54 -38.03
C GLN A 438 58.96 52.80 -39.01
N ILE A 439 58.91 53.20 -40.29
CA ILE A 439 58.11 52.51 -41.32
C ILE A 439 58.59 51.06 -41.51
N ARG A 440 59.91 50.85 -41.55
CA ARG A 440 60.50 49.50 -41.63
C ARG A 440 60.14 48.65 -40.40
N ASN A 441 60.20 49.24 -39.21
CA ASN A 441 59.85 48.55 -37.97
C ASN A 441 58.36 48.21 -37.92
N ASN A 442 57.47 49.11 -38.36
CA ASN A 442 56.04 48.86 -38.44
C ASN A 442 55.70 47.77 -39.45
N SER A 443 56.30 47.79 -40.64
CA SER A 443 56.16 46.72 -41.64
C SER A 443 56.59 45.35 -41.11
N LYS A 444 57.70 45.30 -40.35
CA LYS A 444 58.17 44.08 -39.71
C LYS A 444 57.24 43.63 -38.57
N ALA A 445 56.76 44.56 -37.76
CA ALA A 445 55.81 44.30 -36.67
C ALA A 445 54.48 43.73 -37.21
N MET A 446 53.96 44.25 -38.33
CA MET A 446 52.77 43.70 -38.97
C MET A 446 52.95 42.25 -39.42
N LYS A 447 54.10 41.92 -40.02
CA LYS A 447 54.40 40.53 -40.42
C LYS A 447 54.52 39.59 -39.22
N ASN A 448 55.14 40.05 -38.15
CA ASN A 448 55.23 39.27 -36.92
C ASN A 448 53.84 39.05 -36.31
N ALA A 449 53.02 40.11 -36.21
CA ALA A 449 51.66 40.03 -35.72
C ALA A 449 50.79 39.09 -36.58
N LEU A 450 50.91 39.11 -37.91
CA LEU A 450 50.22 38.14 -38.78
C LEU A 450 50.63 36.69 -38.49
N ASN A 451 51.92 36.42 -38.29
CA ASN A 451 52.41 35.08 -37.94
C ASN A 451 51.95 34.65 -36.54
N ASP A 452 51.94 35.58 -35.59
CA ASP A 452 51.48 35.33 -34.22
C ASP A 452 49.98 35.00 -34.21
N ILE A 453 49.15 35.75 -34.96
CA ILE A 453 47.73 35.43 -35.16
C ILE A 453 47.58 34.04 -35.79
N TRP A 454 48.39 33.71 -36.79
CA TRP A 454 48.34 32.41 -37.45
C TRP A 454 48.64 31.25 -36.49
N ARG A 455 49.65 31.42 -35.63
CA ARG A 455 50.02 30.46 -34.60
C ARG A 455 48.94 30.32 -33.53
N THR A 456 48.38 31.43 -33.05
CA THR A 456 47.32 31.42 -32.03
C THR A 456 46.03 30.78 -32.56
N ILE A 457 45.69 30.97 -33.85
CA ILE A 457 44.57 30.23 -34.48
C ILE A 457 44.85 28.73 -34.54
N ASP A 458 46.12 28.34 -34.69
CA ASP A 458 46.48 26.93 -34.69
C ASP A 458 46.35 26.26 -33.32
N GLU A 459 46.72 27.00 -32.29
CA GLU A 459 46.64 26.57 -30.88
C GLU A 459 45.20 26.68 -30.31
N CYS A 460 44.32 27.46 -30.94
CA CYS A 460 42.93 27.61 -30.50
C CYS A 460 42.04 26.41 -30.92
N GLY A 461 41.62 25.61 -29.92
CA GLY A 461 40.74 24.47 -30.11
C GLY A 461 39.28 24.85 -30.36
N SER A 462 38.86 26.03 -29.89
CA SER A 462 37.49 26.53 -29.97
C SER A 462 37.03 26.97 -31.38
N LEU A 463 37.95 27.18 -32.32
CA LEU A 463 37.65 27.74 -33.65
C LEU A 463 37.35 26.71 -34.75
N ARG A 464 37.17 25.41 -34.46
CA ARG A 464 37.12 24.30 -35.45
C ARG A 464 36.69 24.67 -36.87
N ASP A 465 35.44 25.08 -37.07
CA ASP A 465 34.87 25.33 -38.41
C ASP A 465 35.29 26.70 -38.99
N GLN A 466 35.54 27.68 -38.12
CA GLN A 466 36.00 29.02 -38.50
C GLN A 466 37.51 29.04 -38.78
N LYS A 467 38.27 28.06 -38.28
CA LYS A 467 39.73 27.96 -38.39
C LYS A 467 40.19 27.96 -39.85
N GLN A 468 39.50 27.22 -40.71
CA GLN A 468 39.84 27.13 -42.12
C GLN A 468 39.54 28.44 -42.87
N GLN A 469 38.43 29.11 -42.52
CA GLN A 469 38.07 30.41 -43.08
C GLN A 469 39.09 31.49 -42.68
N TRP A 470 39.45 31.53 -41.40
CA TRP A 470 40.46 32.46 -40.87
C TRP A 470 41.84 32.23 -41.47
N LYS A 471 42.28 30.97 -41.60
CA LYS A 471 43.55 30.64 -42.26
C LYS A 471 43.56 31.08 -43.71
N GLY A 472 42.46 30.86 -44.44
CA GLY A 472 42.32 31.32 -45.83
C GLY A 472 42.40 32.84 -45.94
N ALA A 473 41.69 33.57 -45.07
CA ALA A 473 41.71 35.03 -45.05
C ALA A 473 43.10 35.60 -44.71
N LEU A 474 43.77 35.07 -43.69
CA LEU A 474 45.12 35.51 -43.29
C LEU A 474 46.18 35.19 -44.36
N GLN A 475 46.07 34.03 -45.02
CA GLN A 475 46.96 33.68 -46.11
C GLN A 475 46.79 34.64 -47.30
N MET A 476 45.54 35.02 -47.61
CA MET A 476 45.26 36.03 -48.64
C MET A 476 45.85 37.40 -48.27
N ILE A 477 45.74 37.81 -47.00
CA ILE A 477 46.32 39.08 -46.51
C ILE A 477 47.85 39.06 -46.61
N ASP A 478 48.51 37.98 -46.18
CA ASP A 478 49.96 37.89 -46.25
C ASP A 478 50.47 37.90 -47.70
N VAL A 479 49.89 37.06 -48.56
CA VAL A 479 50.35 36.90 -49.96
C VAL A 479 50.05 38.14 -50.80
N ASN A 480 48.85 38.70 -50.71
CA ASN A 480 48.40 39.77 -51.61
C ASN A 480 48.71 41.18 -51.10
N HIS A 481 48.90 41.36 -49.79
CA HIS A 481 49.02 42.69 -49.19
C HIS A 481 50.29 42.84 -48.35
N ALA A 482 50.48 42.05 -47.29
CA ALA A 482 51.55 42.29 -46.31
C ALA A 482 52.96 41.99 -46.85
N THR A 483 53.14 40.89 -47.57
CA THR A 483 54.44 40.54 -48.18
C THR A 483 54.82 41.45 -49.34
N PRO A 484 53.92 41.83 -50.25
CA PRO A 484 54.18 42.86 -51.26
C PRO A 484 54.56 44.21 -50.65
N TYR A 485 53.82 44.66 -49.62
CA TYR A 485 54.09 45.90 -48.91
C TYR A 485 55.49 45.89 -48.25
N ASP A 486 55.83 44.86 -47.46
CA ASP A 486 57.16 44.75 -46.82
C ASP A 486 58.31 44.71 -47.83
N LYS A 487 58.13 44.03 -48.97
CA LYS A 487 59.13 44.03 -50.06
C LYS A 487 59.28 45.42 -50.66
N ALA A 488 58.19 46.14 -50.90
CA ALA A 488 58.21 47.48 -51.47
C ALA A 488 58.84 48.50 -50.50
N VAL A 489 58.50 48.43 -49.21
CA VAL A 489 59.10 49.25 -48.14
C VAL A 489 60.62 49.04 -48.10
N ARG A 490 61.09 47.79 -48.09
CA ARG A 490 62.53 47.48 -48.06
C ARG A 490 63.28 47.95 -49.30
N ARG A 491 62.71 47.82 -50.49
CA ARG A 491 63.33 48.26 -51.74
C ARG A 491 63.46 49.78 -51.80
N THR A 492 62.42 50.48 -51.36
CA THR A 492 62.36 51.95 -51.33
C THR A 492 63.33 52.52 -50.31
N ILE A 493 63.38 51.98 -49.09
CA ILE A 493 64.32 52.45 -48.05
C ILE A 493 65.79 52.13 -48.39
N ASN A 494 66.07 51.02 -49.09
CA ASN A 494 67.44 50.64 -49.46
C ASN A 494 67.95 51.33 -50.76
N GLY A 495 67.21 52.30 -51.31
CA GLY A 495 67.65 53.10 -52.46
C GLY A 495 67.81 52.32 -53.76
N ARG A 496 67.11 51.18 -53.93
CA ARG A 496 67.22 50.35 -55.15
C ARG A 496 66.31 50.80 -56.29
N ASP A 497 65.48 51.81 -56.05
CA ASP A 497 64.31 52.14 -56.85
C ASP A 497 64.07 53.68 -56.78
N THR A 498 63.94 54.37 -57.93
CA THR A 498 63.64 55.82 -58.08
C THR A 498 62.28 56.29 -57.50
N PRO A 499 62.15 57.56 -57.04
CA PRO A 499 61.24 57.91 -55.94
C PRO A 499 59.76 58.23 -56.31
N MET A 500 59.49 58.90 -57.44
CA MET A 500 58.22 59.64 -57.61
C MET A 500 56.95 58.80 -57.85
N GLU A 501 56.98 57.80 -58.74
CA GLU A 501 55.81 56.93 -59.02
C GLU A 501 55.61 55.80 -57.98
N ARG A 502 56.47 55.70 -56.97
CA ARG A 502 56.53 54.57 -56.03
C ARG A 502 55.90 54.85 -54.66
N PHE A 503 55.86 56.11 -54.21
CA PHE A 503 55.24 56.46 -52.91
C PHE A 503 53.73 56.28 -52.92
N HIS A 504 53.03 56.76 -53.95
CA HIS A 504 51.59 56.52 -54.10
C HIS A 504 51.25 55.02 -54.22
N LYS A 505 52.15 54.20 -54.81
CA LYS A 505 51.96 52.73 -54.85
C LYS A 505 52.13 52.08 -53.48
N LEU A 506 53.00 52.63 -52.62
CA LEU A 506 53.21 52.15 -51.25
C LEU A 506 52.08 52.55 -50.31
N GLU A 507 51.60 53.77 -50.45
CA GLU A 507 50.44 54.32 -49.76
C GLU A 507 49.17 53.50 -50.10
N ASP A 508 48.92 53.28 -51.40
CA ASP A 508 47.82 52.43 -51.88
C ASP A 508 47.95 50.98 -51.41
N GLN A 509 49.18 50.45 -51.32
CA GLN A 509 49.42 49.12 -50.73
C GLN A 509 49.19 49.09 -49.21
N CYS A 510 49.52 50.17 -48.49
CA CYS A 510 49.27 50.30 -47.05
C CYS A 510 47.77 50.35 -46.77
N GLU A 511 47.02 51.18 -47.50
CA GLU A 511 45.57 51.28 -47.34
C GLU A 511 44.87 49.99 -47.75
N LYS A 512 45.28 49.32 -48.84
CA LYS A 512 44.77 47.98 -49.19
C LYS A 512 45.03 46.95 -48.10
N LEU A 513 46.20 46.97 -47.47
CA LEU A 513 46.53 46.09 -46.35
C LEU A 513 45.63 46.39 -45.14
N LYS A 514 45.46 47.67 -44.79
CA LYS A 514 44.60 48.12 -43.69
C LYS A 514 43.14 47.73 -43.91
N THR A 515 42.58 47.95 -45.11
CA THR A 515 41.22 47.50 -45.45
C THR A 515 41.10 45.98 -45.36
N ALA A 516 42.06 45.23 -45.90
CA ALA A 516 42.04 43.77 -45.83
C ALA A 516 42.11 43.23 -44.39
N ILE A 517 42.80 43.94 -43.47
CA ILE A 517 42.82 43.61 -42.04
C ILE A 517 41.47 43.94 -41.37
N GLN A 518 40.81 45.04 -41.76
CA GLN A 518 39.48 45.40 -41.27
C GLN A 518 38.41 44.39 -41.71
N ASP A 519 38.53 43.89 -42.94
CA ASP A 519 37.60 42.91 -43.53
C ASP A 519 37.80 41.47 -43.00
N LEU A 520 38.77 41.25 -42.09
CA LEU A 520 38.91 39.95 -41.43
C LEU A 520 37.61 39.60 -40.68
N PRO A 521 37.12 38.35 -40.79
CA PRO A 521 35.88 37.93 -40.16
C PRO A 521 35.87 38.19 -38.64
N ASP A 522 34.67 38.32 -38.07
CA ASP A 522 34.49 38.38 -36.62
C ASP A 522 34.51 36.98 -36.01
N MET A 523 35.13 36.84 -34.84
CA MET A 523 35.12 35.57 -34.11
C MET A 523 33.80 35.45 -33.35
N ILE A 524 32.92 34.57 -33.82
CA ILE A 524 31.61 34.32 -33.23
C ILE A 524 31.65 32.99 -32.50
N ILE A 525 31.33 33.00 -31.20
CA ILE A 525 31.11 31.78 -30.42
C ILE A 525 29.71 31.26 -30.77
N GLU A 526 29.63 30.15 -31.50
CA GLU A 526 28.34 29.50 -31.80
C GLU A 526 27.73 28.89 -30.54
N SER A 527 26.40 28.84 -30.40
CA SER A 527 25.73 28.18 -29.26
C SER A 527 25.86 26.65 -29.28
N LEU A 528 25.73 25.99 -28.12
CA LEU A 528 25.76 24.52 -28.00
C LEU A 528 24.62 23.91 -28.79
N GLN A 529 23.46 24.58 -28.82
CA GLN A 529 22.31 24.15 -29.61
C GLN A 529 22.56 24.23 -31.13
N SER A 530 23.30 25.23 -31.61
CA SER A 530 23.76 25.30 -33.02
C SER A 530 24.74 24.16 -33.34
N LEU A 531 25.67 23.86 -32.43
CA LEU A 531 26.64 22.78 -32.60
C LEU A 531 26.00 21.39 -32.50
N MET A 532 25.06 21.18 -31.58
CA MET A 532 24.30 19.95 -31.46
C MET A 532 23.34 19.76 -32.63
N SER A 533 22.72 20.81 -33.18
CA SER A 533 21.85 20.67 -34.36
C SER A 533 22.63 20.32 -35.63
N ARG A 534 23.86 20.85 -35.79
CA ARG A 534 24.77 20.44 -36.87
C ARG A 534 25.31 19.02 -36.66
N ASN A 535 25.68 18.66 -35.42
CA ASN A 535 26.12 17.31 -35.10
C ASN A 535 24.98 16.29 -35.13
N ALA A 536 23.73 16.66 -34.83
CA ALA A 536 22.57 15.77 -34.94
C ALA A 536 22.20 15.46 -36.39
N GLN A 537 22.54 16.33 -37.34
CA GLN A 537 22.50 16.01 -38.77
C GLN A 537 23.59 15.00 -39.17
N ALA A 538 24.67 14.91 -38.39
CA ALA A 538 25.70 13.90 -38.50
C ALA A 538 25.48 12.80 -37.43
N THR A 539 24.62 11.83 -37.76
CA THR A 539 24.38 10.54 -37.08
C THR A 539 23.23 10.52 -36.06
N ILE A 540 22.12 9.84 -36.39
CA ILE A 540 21.76 8.47 -35.99
C ILE A 540 20.34 8.24 -36.52
N THR A 541 20.21 7.42 -37.57
CA THR A 541 18.91 6.89 -38.00
C THR A 541 18.55 5.76 -37.03
N PHE A 542 17.69 6.03 -36.05
CA PHE A 542 17.05 4.96 -35.29
C PHE A 542 16.02 4.28 -36.20
N ILE A 543 16.39 3.12 -36.74
CA ILE A 543 15.41 2.18 -37.27
C ILE A 543 14.68 1.58 -36.06
N PRO A 544 13.35 1.70 -35.94
CA PRO A 544 12.60 1.09 -34.85
C PRO A 544 12.75 -0.42 -34.96
N ALA A 545 13.43 -1.02 -33.98
CA ALA A 545 13.55 -2.46 -33.86
C ALA A 545 12.31 -3.00 -33.15
N ASP A 546 11.28 -3.34 -33.93
CA ASP A 546 10.43 -4.46 -33.57
C ASP A 546 10.80 -5.64 -34.47
N ILE A 547 10.92 -6.80 -33.82
CA ILE A 547 11.15 -8.13 -34.39
C ILE A 547 12.63 -8.53 -34.51
N GLN A 548 13.08 -9.19 -33.43
CA GLN A 548 13.98 -10.35 -33.40
C GLN A 548 15.34 -10.25 -34.12
N GLY A 549 16.38 -10.15 -33.29
CA GLY A 549 17.63 -10.87 -33.49
C GLY A 549 18.66 -10.22 -34.41
N VAL A 550 19.92 -10.30 -33.98
CA VAL A 550 21.15 -9.95 -34.69
C VAL A 550 21.60 -8.48 -34.57
N THR A 551 22.29 -8.19 -33.47
CA THR A 551 23.27 -7.11 -33.39
C THR A 551 24.46 -7.43 -34.31
N LYS A 552 24.48 -6.85 -35.51
CA LYS A 552 25.74 -6.67 -36.27
C LYS A 552 26.36 -5.34 -35.86
N ALA A 553 27.58 -5.41 -35.33
CA ALA A 553 28.42 -4.25 -35.07
C ALA A 553 28.64 -3.46 -36.38
N ILE A 554 28.32 -2.18 -36.40
CA ILE A 554 28.71 -1.28 -37.49
C ILE A 554 30.03 -0.62 -37.10
N THR A 555 31.07 -1.05 -37.78
CA THR A 555 32.43 -0.51 -37.75
C THR A 555 32.45 0.86 -38.44
N ALA A 556 33.29 1.76 -37.92
CA ALA A 556 33.58 3.07 -38.52
C ALA A 556 34.06 2.94 -39.98
N PRO A 557 33.79 3.91 -40.86
CA PRO A 557 34.23 3.83 -42.25
C PRO A 557 35.76 3.99 -42.30
N LYS A 558 36.47 2.91 -42.62
CA LYS A 558 37.81 3.00 -43.20
C LYS A 558 37.69 2.95 -44.72
N GLN A 559 38.39 3.88 -45.35
CA GLN A 559 38.63 3.95 -46.78
C GLN A 559 39.17 2.62 -47.32
N ASP A 560 38.72 2.29 -48.53
CA ASP A 560 39.29 1.36 -49.52
C ASP A 560 39.40 -0.13 -49.15
N GLY A 561 38.72 -0.96 -49.98
CA GLY A 561 39.12 -2.35 -50.22
C GLY A 561 38.02 -3.41 -50.07
N LYS A 562 37.57 -3.94 -51.22
CA LYS A 562 36.91 -5.24 -51.50
C LYS A 562 36.33 -6.05 -50.32
N ILE A 563 35.02 -6.30 -50.39
CA ILE A 563 34.31 -7.29 -49.58
C ILE A 563 34.28 -8.63 -50.33
N GLU A 564 34.94 -9.65 -49.78
CA GLU A 564 34.55 -11.05 -49.96
C GLU A 564 33.75 -11.49 -48.71
N SER A 565 32.62 -12.14 -48.94
CA SER A 565 31.71 -12.65 -47.92
C SER A 565 32.16 -14.02 -47.40
N ILE A 566 32.23 -14.18 -46.08
CA ILE A 566 32.29 -15.49 -45.42
C ILE A 566 31.29 -15.50 -44.25
N ASP A 567 30.33 -16.42 -44.31
CA ASP A 567 29.42 -16.78 -43.23
C ASP A 567 30.14 -17.58 -42.12
N GLY A 568 29.73 -17.40 -40.86
CA GLY A 568 30.21 -18.24 -39.76
C GLY A 568 29.67 -17.85 -38.40
N GLU A 569 28.76 -18.67 -37.88
CA GLU A 569 28.27 -18.69 -36.51
C GLU A 569 29.40 -18.90 -35.48
N ASN A 570 29.33 -18.21 -34.34
CA ASN A 570 29.33 -18.79 -32.99
C ASN A 570 29.57 -17.71 -31.91
N GLY A 571 28.68 -17.68 -30.92
CA GLY A 571 28.80 -16.81 -29.76
C GLY A 571 29.92 -17.24 -28.81
N LYS A 572 30.63 -16.24 -28.28
CA LYS A 572 31.36 -16.29 -27.02
C LYS A 572 31.33 -14.91 -26.36
N GLU A 573 31.05 -14.92 -25.07
CA GLU A 573 31.01 -13.78 -24.15
C GLU A 573 32.28 -12.92 -24.25
N ALA A 574 32.10 -11.60 -24.26
CA ALA A 574 33.17 -10.65 -24.05
C ALA A 574 32.95 -9.93 -22.72
N VAL A 575 33.81 -10.27 -21.77
CA VAL A 575 34.07 -9.55 -20.52
C VAL A 575 34.54 -8.14 -20.88
N ILE A 576 33.94 -7.12 -20.27
CA ILE A 576 34.39 -5.74 -20.39
C ILE A 576 35.33 -5.47 -19.20
N GLU A 577 36.62 -5.31 -19.50
CA GLU A 577 37.54 -4.56 -18.65
C GLU A 577 37.39 -3.07 -18.97
N GLU A 578 37.18 -2.26 -17.94
CA GLU A 578 37.09 -0.79 -18.01
C GLU A 578 38.49 -0.16 -18.24
N PRO A 579 38.58 0.99 -18.93
CA PRO A 579 39.80 1.82 -18.95
C PRO A 579 40.01 2.64 -17.67
#